data_AF-A0AAU8NDU2-F1
#
_entry.id   AF-A0AAU8NDU2-F1
#
_cell.length_a   1.000
_cell.length_b   1.000
_cell.length_c   1.000
_cell.angle_alpha   90.00
_cell.angle_beta   90.00
_cell.angle_gamma   90.00
#
_symmetry.space_group_name_H-M   'P 1'
#
loop_
_entity.id
_entity.type
_entity.pdbx_description
1 polymer ?
#
loop_
_entity_poly.entity_id
_entity_poly.type
_entity_poly.pdbx_seq_one_letter_code
_entity_poly.pdbx_strand_id
1 'polypeptide(L)'
;MERATQMDKVIFRTHLLRALEEIQRRDQLQYEEIYLLIDPVHEPGTSLNGADEMMRLVVLAPDNVAHRQFTVDEAVNLLCWHAPLVPLWIDVSLAASERKKAVFQLRCSLRLRKPTQLFHAETGHAPFRIV
;
A
#
# COMPACT_ATOMS: atom_id res chain seq x y z
N MET A 1 -1.17 -12.82 -19.40
CA MET A 1 -0.55 -12.56 -18.09
C MET A 1 -1.24 -13.42 -17.06
N GLU A 2 -0.52 -14.33 -16.41
CA GLU A 2 -1.08 -15.11 -15.30
C GLU A 2 -1.36 -14.16 -14.13
N ARG A 3 -2.59 -14.17 -13.63
CA ARG A 3 -2.94 -13.44 -12.41
C ARG A 3 -2.24 -14.14 -11.24
N ALA A 4 -1.52 -13.39 -10.41
CA ALA A 4 -0.98 -13.93 -9.17
C ALA A 4 -2.12 -14.59 -8.40
N THR A 5 -1.99 -15.88 -8.09
CA THR A 5 -2.98 -16.66 -7.34
C THR A 5 -2.74 -16.59 -5.83
N GLN A 6 -1.61 -16.03 -5.43
CA GLN A 6 -1.15 -15.92 -4.05
C GLN A 6 -0.71 -14.48 -3.77
N MET A 7 -0.96 -14.02 -2.54
CA MET A 7 -0.43 -12.79 -1.99
C MET A 7 -0.11 -13.04 -0.52
N ASP A 8 1.16 -12.93 -0.18
CA ASP A 8 1.65 -12.96 1.19
C ASP A 8 2.46 -11.68 1.46
N LYS A 9 3.03 -11.58 2.66
CA LYS A 9 3.84 -10.43 3.06
C LYS A 9 5.11 -10.27 2.20
N VAL A 10 5.71 -11.35 1.73
CA VAL A 10 6.95 -11.32 0.92
C VAL A 10 6.65 -10.78 -0.47
N ILE A 11 5.59 -11.29 -1.11
CA ILE A 11 5.14 -10.82 -2.43
C ILE A 11 4.72 -9.35 -2.34
N PHE A 12 3.89 -9.01 -1.36
CA PHE A 12 3.41 -7.64 -1.17
C PHE A 12 4.57 -6.66 -0.93
N ARG A 13 5.53 -7.01 -0.06
CA ARG A 13 6.75 -6.22 0.17
C ARG A 13 7.55 -6.02 -1.10
N THR A 14 7.73 -7.08 -1.89
CA THR A 14 8.45 -7.01 -3.17
C THR A 14 7.75 -6.05 -4.12
N HIS A 15 6.42 -6.12 -4.21
CA HIS A 15 5.63 -5.22 -5.06
C HIS A 15 5.71 -3.76 -4.59
N LEU A 16 5.62 -3.51 -3.28
CA LEU A 16 5.79 -2.18 -2.70
C LEU A 16 7.16 -1.60 -3.05
N LEU A 17 8.24 -2.35 -2.84
CA LEU A 17 9.59 -1.89 -3.15
C LEU A 17 9.77 -1.57 -4.63
N ARG A 18 9.17 -2.35 -5.54
CA ARG A 18 9.18 -2.04 -6.97
C ARG A 18 8.49 -0.72 -7.28
N ALA A 19 7.32 -0.47 -6.69
CA ALA A 19 6.61 0.80 -6.89
C ALA A 19 7.45 1.99 -6.40
N LEU A 20 8.11 1.84 -5.24
CA LEU A 20 9.00 2.88 -4.69
C LEU A 20 10.26 3.10 -5.56
N GLU A 21 10.87 2.02 -6.07
CA GLU A 21 12.03 2.08 -6.96
C GLU A 21 11.68 2.72 -8.31
N GLU A 22 10.49 2.49 -8.83
CA GLU A 22 10.01 3.17 -10.04
C GLU A 22 9.89 4.68 -9.83
N ILE A 23 9.36 5.14 -8.70
CA ILE A 23 9.37 6.57 -8.34
C ILE A 23 10.80 7.08 -8.20
N GLN A 24 11.65 6.34 -7.50
CA GLN A 24 13.06 6.71 -7.31
C GLN A 24 13.77 6.94 -8.64
N ARG A 25 13.58 6.05 -9.61
CA ARG A 25 14.17 6.16 -10.95
C ARG A 25 13.55 7.29 -11.76
N ARG A 26 12.22 7.42 -11.73
CA ARG A 26 11.48 8.48 -12.43
C ARG A 26 11.92 9.87 -11.99
N ASP A 27 12.03 10.06 -10.67
CA ASP A 27 12.25 11.36 -10.04
C ASP A 27 13.73 11.59 -9.66
N GLN A 28 14.62 10.66 -10.05
CA GLN A 28 16.08 10.69 -9.80
C GLN A 28 16.45 10.92 -8.33
N LEU A 29 15.69 10.30 -7.42
CA LEU A 29 15.83 10.51 -5.98
C LEU A 29 17.03 9.75 -5.41
N GLN A 30 17.71 10.39 -4.45
CA GLN A 30 18.73 9.76 -3.63
C GLN A 30 18.32 9.80 -2.17
N TYR A 31 18.08 8.62 -1.59
CA TYR A 31 17.76 8.45 -0.18
C TYR A 31 18.33 7.13 0.33
N GLU A 32 18.59 7.07 1.63
CA GLU A 32 19.03 5.88 2.35
C GLU A 32 17.90 5.33 3.24
N GLU A 33 16.95 6.18 3.63
CA GLU A 33 15.84 5.83 4.50
C GLU A 33 14.49 6.07 3.81
N ILE A 34 13.59 5.09 3.96
CA ILE A 34 12.22 5.12 3.46
C ILE A 34 11.25 5.14 4.64
N TYR A 35 10.32 6.10 4.60
CA TYR A 35 9.18 6.14 5.50
C TYR A 35 7.88 6.23 4.70
N LEU A 36 6.84 5.66 5.25
CA LEU A 36 5.53 5.53 4.62
C LEU A 36 4.48 6.19 5.49
N LEU A 37 3.61 6.99 4.87
CA LEU A 37 2.39 7.51 5.47
C LEU A 37 1.22 6.74 4.87
N ILE A 38 0.40 6.11 5.70
CA ILE A 38 -0.77 5.35 5.23
C ILE A 38 -2.00 6.23 5.37
N ASP A 39 -2.72 6.42 4.26
CA ASP A 39 -3.92 7.25 4.16
C ASP A 39 -5.08 6.42 3.59
N PRO A 40 -5.93 5.84 4.46
CA PRO A 40 -7.06 5.03 4.03
C PRO A 40 -8.15 5.91 3.38
N VAL A 41 -8.59 5.55 2.18
CA VAL A 41 -9.56 6.33 1.41
C VAL A 41 -10.95 5.72 1.52
N HIS A 42 -11.93 6.54 1.93
CA HIS A 42 -13.34 6.16 1.89
C HIS A 42 -13.88 6.30 0.46
N GLU A 43 -14.39 5.20 -0.09
CA GLU A 43 -14.96 5.14 -1.43
C GLU A 43 -16.49 5.23 -1.35
N PRO A 44 -17.10 6.39 -1.70
CA PRO A 44 -18.54 6.58 -1.55
C PRO A 44 -19.32 5.62 -2.44
N GLY A 45 -20.49 5.18 -1.96
CA GLY A 45 -21.36 4.26 -2.70
C GLY A 45 -20.86 2.81 -2.76
N THR A 46 -19.81 2.47 -2.00
CA THR A 46 -19.32 1.09 -1.91
C THR A 46 -19.70 0.47 -0.56
N SER A 47 -20.20 -0.77 -0.58
CA SER A 47 -20.47 -1.54 0.63
C SER A 47 -19.20 -2.24 1.13
N LEU A 48 -18.93 -2.15 2.43
CA LEU A 48 -17.86 -2.88 3.09
C LEU A 48 -18.41 -4.19 3.64
N ASN A 49 -17.66 -5.28 3.46
CA ASN A 49 -17.95 -6.54 4.14
C ASN A 49 -17.35 -6.54 5.56
N GLY A 50 -17.54 -7.61 6.34
CA GLY A 50 -17.03 -7.67 7.72
C GLY A 50 -15.51 -7.52 7.86
N ALA A 51 -14.73 -8.03 6.90
CA ALA A 51 -13.28 -7.87 6.90
C ALA A 51 -12.86 -6.44 6.51
N ASP A 52 -13.55 -5.84 5.54
CA ASP A 52 -13.37 -4.45 5.14
C ASP A 52 -13.69 -3.50 6.33
N GLU A 53 -14.75 -3.78 7.09
CA GLU A 53 -15.11 -3.02 8.30
C GLU A 53 -14.06 -3.17 9.42
N MET A 54 -13.54 -4.38 9.64
CA MET A 54 -12.45 -4.61 10.60
C MET A 54 -11.19 -3.82 10.21
N MET A 55 -10.85 -3.80 8.92
CA MET A 55 -9.75 -3.00 8.40
C MET A 55 -9.97 -1.52 8.69
N ARG A 56 -11.17 -1.00 8.40
CA ARG A 56 -11.50 0.42 8.58
C ARG A 56 -11.53 0.86 10.05
N LEU A 57 -12.23 0.10 10.89
CA LEU A 57 -12.54 0.51 12.27
C LEU A 57 -11.44 0.17 13.26
N VAL A 58 -10.60 -0.82 12.95
CA VAL A 58 -9.58 -1.31 13.87
C VAL A 58 -8.19 -1.14 13.28
N VAL A 59 -7.87 -1.79 12.16
CA VAL A 59 -6.48 -1.83 11.65
C VAL A 59 -6.00 -0.46 11.17
N LEU A 60 -6.81 0.21 10.35
CA LEU A 60 -6.54 1.52 9.75
C LEU A 60 -7.33 2.64 10.43
N ALA A 61 -7.76 2.42 11.67
CA ALA A 61 -8.36 3.48 12.48
C ALA A 61 -7.42 4.69 12.53
N PRO A 62 -7.94 5.94 12.55
CA PRO A 62 -7.10 7.14 12.58
C PRO A 62 -6.02 7.10 13.66
N ASP A 63 -6.35 6.64 14.87
CA ASP A 63 -5.39 6.54 15.98
C ASP A 63 -4.22 5.59 15.68
N ASN A 64 -4.40 4.64 14.76
CA ASN A 64 -3.39 3.68 14.36
C ASN A 64 -2.52 4.16 13.21
N VAL A 65 -2.96 5.10 12.36
CA VAL A 65 -2.25 5.48 11.12
C VAL A 65 -2.00 6.97 10.95
N ALA A 66 -2.87 7.84 11.47
CA ALA A 66 -2.78 9.27 11.27
C ALA A 66 -1.48 9.82 11.86
N HIS A 67 -0.76 10.60 11.05
CA HIS A 67 0.52 11.24 11.41
C HIS A 67 1.65 10.28 11.83
N ARG A 68 1.48 8.97 11.65
CA ARG A 68 2.52 7.98 11.93
C ARG A 68 3.32 7.69 10.67
N GLN A 69 4.63 7.62 10.84
CA GLN A 69 5.55 7.16 9.81
C GLN A 69 5.87 5.70 10.06
N PHE A 70 5.72 4.90 9.00
CA PHE A 70 5.98 3.47 9.04
C PHE A 70 7.25 3.15 8.25
N THR A 71 8.04 2.22 8.75
CA THR A 71 9.00 1.50 7.91
C THR A 71 8.27 0.64 6.88
N VAL A 72 8.98 0.18 5.86
CA VAL A 72 8.43 -0.75 4.86
C VAL A 72 7.85 -1.99 5.53
N ASP A 73 8.56 -2.58 6.49
CA ASP A 73 8.13 -3.83 7.12
C ASP A 73 6.91 -3.63 8.03
N GLU A 74 6.81 -2.50 8.74
CA GLU A 74 5.61 -2.16 9.52
C GLU A 74 4.39 -1.93 8.62
N ALA A 75 4.56 -1.21 7.50
CA ALA A 75 3.47 -0.99 6.55
C ALA A 75 3.00 -2.31 5.91
N VAL A 76 3.93 -3.20 5.53
CA VAL A 76 3.61 -4.53 5.03
C VAL A 76 2.86 -5.34 6.09
N ASN A 77 3.31 -5.32 7.34
CA ASN A 77 2.64 -6.03 8.42
C ASN A 77 1.22 -5.54 8.67
N LEU A 78 1.00 -4.23 8.59
CA LEU A 78 -0.31 -3.62 8.78
C LEU A 78 -1.25 -3.91 7.60
N LEU A 79 -0.81 -3.65 6.38
CA LEU A 79 -1.64 -3.77 5.17
C LEU A 79 -1.90 -5.22 4.76
N CYS A 80 -1.06 -6.16 5.21
CA CYS A 80 -1.24 -7.60 5.02
C CYS A 80 -1.73 -8.32 6.29
N TRP A 81 -2.38 -7.62 7.23
CA TRP A 81 -2.93 -8.22 8.46
C TRP A 81 -3.84 -9.44 8.18
N HIS A 82 -4.60 -9.41 7.08
CA HIS A 82 -5.54 -10.46 6.67
C HIS A 82 -5.17 -11.10 5.33
N ALA A 83 -3.87 -11.21 5.04
CA ALA A 83 -3.39 -11.91 3.85
C ALA A 83 -4.05 -13.32 3.73
N PRO A 84 -4.50 -13.74 2.53
CA PRO A 84 -4.18 -13.17 1.23
C PRO A 84 -5.10 -12.02 0.77
N LEU A 85 -6.00 -11.55 1.62
CA LEU A 85 -6.81 -10.36 1.33
C LEU A 85 -6.00 -9.11 1.69
N VAL A 86 -5.76 -8.25 0.70
CA VAL A 86 -5.01 -6.99 0.83
C VAL A 86 -5.82 -5.83 0.23
N PRO A 87 -5.49 -4.56 0.49
CA PRO A 87 -6.18 -3.42 -0.11
C PRO A 87 -6.32 -3.58 -1.63
N LEU A 88 -7.53 -3.36 -2.13
CA LEU A 88 -7.89 -3.52 -3.54
C LEU A 88 -6.98 -2.73 -4.49
N TRP A 89 -6.61 -1.52 -4.08
CA TRP A 89 -5.69 -0.63 -4.78
C TRP A 89 -4.89 0.17 -3.75
N ILE A 90 -3.67 0.56 -4.13
CA ILE A 90 -2.81 1.46 -3.37
C ILE A 90 -2.14 2.44 -4.33
N ASP A 91 -2.44 3.72 -4.17
CA ASP A 91 -1.73 4.79 -4.85
C ASP A 91 -0.49 5.17 -4.05
N VAL A 92 0.65 5.20 -4.74
CA VAL A 92 1.96 5.50 -4.19
C VAL A 92 2.44 6.81 -4.80
N SER A 93 2.76 7.79 -3.95
CA SER A 93 3.32 9.07 -4.38
C SER A 93 4.41 9.54 -3.42
N LEU A 94 5.37 10.31 -3.92
CA LEU A 94 6.34 11.00 -3.06
C LEU A 94 5.63 12.13 -2.30
N ALA A 95 5.69 12.11 -0.96
CA ALA A 95 5.15 13.17 -0.12
C ALA A 95 6.20 14.22 0.22
N ALA A 96 7.41 13.78 0.55
CA ALA A 96 8.55 14.64 0.83
C ALA A 96 9.87 13.90 0.58
N SER A 97 10.91 14.64 0.21
CA SER A 97 12.28 14.13 0.18
C SER A 97 13.21 15.20 0.75
N GLU A 98 13.94 14.85 1.80
CA GLU A 98 14.89 15.73 2.46
C GLU A 98 16.16 14.97 2.81
N ARG A 99 17.32 15.51 2.40
CA ARG A 99 18.65 14.94 2.63
C ARG A 99 18.75 13.49 2.14
N LYS A 100 18.67 12.53 3.07
CA LYS A 100 18.80 11.08 2.85
C LYS A 100 17.51 10.32 3.16
N LYS A 101 16.41 11.04 3.39
CA LYS A 101 15.13 10.49 3.78
C LYS A 101 14.10 10.78 2.70
N ALA A 102 13.37 9.75 2.30
CA ALA A 102 12.17 9.89 1.49
C ALA A 102 10.93 9.44 2.27
N VAL A 103 9.88 10.24 2.18
CA VAL A 103 8.57 9.94 2.74
C VAL A 103 7.60 9.75 1.58
N PHE A 104 7.00 8.57 1.49
CA PHE A 104 5.99 8.26 0.50
C PHE A 104 4.62 8.15 1.14
N GLN A 105 3.60 8.63 0.42
CA GLN A 105 2.21 8.47 0.79
C GLN A 105 1.65 7.23 0.12
N LEU A 106 1.02 6.37 0.91
CA LEU A 106 0.25 5.21 0.47
C LEU A 106 -1.22 5.49 0.71
N ARG A 107 -1.90 5.99 -0.32
CA ARG A 107 -3.36 6.11 -0.29
C ARG A 107 -3.95 4.78 -0.66
N CYS A 108 -4.80 4.20 0.19
CA CYS A 108 -5.25 2.83 -0.03
C CYS A 108 -6.75 2.64 0.12
N SER A 109 -7.26 1.66 -0.63
CA SER A 109 -8.63 1.16 -0.49
C SER A 109 -8.86 0.53 0.89
N LEU A 110 -10.01 0.83 1.49
CA LEU A 110 -10.50 0.11 2.68
C LEU A 110 -11.06 -1.29 2.36
N ARG A 111 -11.30 -1.58 1.08
CA ARG A 111 -11.79 -2.89 0.63
C ARG A 111 -10.64 -3.86 0.44
N LEU A 112 -10.68 -4.99 1.13
CA LEU A 112 -9.71 -6.06 1.04
C LEU A 112 -10.15 -7.11 0.02
N ARG A 113 -9.30 -7.46 -0.94
CA ARG A 113 -9.67 -8.36 -2.04
C ARG A 113 -8.59 -9.40 -2.31
N LYS A 114 -9.00 -10.49 -2.96
CA LYS A 114 -8.10 -11.57 -3.34
C LYS A 114 -7.14 -11.10 -4.45
N PRO A 115 -5.98 -11.75 -4.59
CA PRO A 115 -4.97 -11.39 -5.60
C PRO A 115 -5.53 -11.24 -7.03
N THR A 116 -6.48 -12.11 -7.40
CA THR A 116 -7.10 -12.13 -8.73
C THR A 116 -8.07 -10.97 -9.00
N GLN A 117 -8.40 -10.19 -7.97
CA GLN A 117 -9.33 -9.06 -8.01
C GLN A 117 -8.63 -7.72 -7.78
N LEU A 118 -7.34 -7.73 -7.43
CA LEU A 118 -6.58 -6.51 -7.21
C LEU A 118 -6.53 -5.68 -8.48
N PHE A 119 -6.61 -4.36 -8.31
CA PHE A 119 -6.37 -3.45 -9.41
C PHE A 119 -4.89 -3.39 -9.72
N HIS A 120 -4.56 -2.83 -10.89
CA HIS A 120 -3.18 -2.64 -11.35
C HIS A 120 -2.43 -3.95 -11.57
N ALA A 121 -3.14 -5.04 -11.86
CA ALA A 121 -2.54 -6.32 -12.21
C ALA A 121 -1.61 -6.21 -13.43
N GLU A 122 -1.90 -5.29 -14.34
CA GLU A 122 -1.13 -4.97 -15.54
C GLU A 122 0.26 -4.38 -15.24
N THR A 123 0.49 -3.78 -14.06
CA THR A 123 1.79 -3.18 -13.70
C THR A 123 2.83 -4.22 -13.30
N GLY A 124 2.42 -5.47 -13.07
CA GLY A 124 3.30 -6.53 -12.56
C GLY A 124 3.66 -6.39 -11.08
N HIS A 125 3.05 -5.42 -10.38
CA HIS A 125 3.25 -5.19 -8.96
C HIS A 125 1.94 -4.72 -8.26
N ALA A 126 0.80 -5.33 -8.61
CA ALA A 126 -0.47 -5.09 -7.92
C ALA A 126 -0.37 -5.31 -6.39
N PRO A 127 -1.10 -4.55 -5.56
CA PRO A 127 -2.16 -3.59 -5.90
C PRO A 127 -1.67 -2.15 -6.14
N PHE A 128 -0.38 -1.93 -6.35
CA PHE A 128 0.20 -0.59 -6.37
C PHE A 128 0.08 0.08 -7.74
N ARG A 129 -0.25 1.39 -7.72
CA ARG A 129 -0.14 2.32 -8.84
C ARG A 129 0.67 3.51 -8.40
N ILE A 130 1.59 3.94 -9.26
CA ILE A 130 2.37 5.15 -9.04
C ILE A 130 1.58 6.35 -9.57
N VAL A 131 1.53 7.41 -8.76
CA VAL A 131 0.87 8.68 -9.09
C VAL A 131 1.90 9.80 -9.23
#